data_AF-A0A914LC11-F1
#
_entry.id   AF-A0A914LC11-F1
#
_cell.length_a   1.000
_cell.length_b   1.000
_cell.length_c   1.000
_cell.angle_alpha   90.00
_cell.angle_beta   90.00
_cell.angle_gamma   90.00
#
_symmetry.space_group_name_H-M   'P 1'
#
loop_
_entity.id
_entity.type
_entity.pdbx_description
1 polymer ?
#
loop_
_entity_poly.entity_id
_entity_poly.type
_entity_poly.pdbx_seq_one_letter_code
_entity_poly.pdbx_strand_id
1 'polypeptide(L)'
;MRVVPPVSNCLQSSLYFSNFLLWASGFVLLSISLWLLLDPAQNFQLELLHFSENAPLLKFGIYLMAGTALLMLFVGSVGCVGAVKLERFLLGSFILLLLIALLAKLGVVLLCILYQTKFSDENMSNYLSNISKNR
;
A
#
# COMPACT_ATOMS: atom_id res chain seq x y z
N MET A 1 -37.98 -18.46 6.95
CA MET A 1 -37.83 -17.68 5.70
C MET A 1 -37.56 -16.23 6.06
N ARG A 2 -36.30 -15.77 6.01
CA ARG A 2 -35.98 -14.35 6.27
C ARG A 2 -36.25 -13.55 4.99
N VAL A 3 -37.25 -12.70 5.04
CA VAL A 3 -37.57 -11.70 4.03
C VAL A 3 -36.57 -10.56 4.19
N VAL A 4 -35.48 -10.59 3.45
CA VAL A 4 -34.59 -9.44 3.25
C VAL A 4 -35.09 -8.72 2.00
N PRO A 5 -35.22 -7.39 2.04
CA PRO A 5 -35.63 -6.61 0.89
C PRO A 5 -34.58 -6.73 -0.24
N PRO A 6 -34.99 -6.64 -1.51
CA PRO A 6 -34.05 -6.51 -2.61
C PRO A 6 -33.27 -5.21 -2.42
N VAL A 7 -31.93 -5.30 -2.35
CA VAL A 7 -31.08 -4.10 -2.48
C VAL A 7 -31.34 -3.53 -3.87
N SER A 8 -31.43 -2.20 -4.02
CA SER A 8 -31.62 -1.59 -5.33
C SER A 8 -30.43 -1.91 -6.24
N ASN A 9 -30.70 -2.27 -7.49
CA ASN A 9 -29.68 -2.65 -8.48
C ASN A 9 -28.56 -1.59 -8.63
N CYS A 10 -28.87 -0.33 -8.35
CA CYS A 10 -27.92 0.79 -8.36
C CYS A 10 -26.82 0.66 -7.31
N LEU A 11 -27.15 0.24 -6.07
CA LEU A 11 -26.18 0.10 -4.99
C LEU A 11 -25.21 -1.05 -5.26
N GLN A 12 -25.73 -2.18 -5.76
CA GLN A 12 -24.89 -3.33 -6.11
C GLN A 12 -23.91 -3.01 -7.24
N SER A 13 -24.37 -2.29 -8.27
CA SER A 13 -23.52 -1.84 -9.37
C SER A 13 -22.44 -0.85 -8.91
N SER A 14 -22.79 0.11 -8.04
CA SER A 14 -21.83 1.08 -7.50
C SER A 14 -20.74 0.42 -6.66
N LEU A 15 -21.06 -0.63 -5.89
CA LEU A 15 -20.08 -1.37 -5.08
C LEU A 15 -19.13 -2.19 -5.94
N TYR A 16 -19.65 -2.84 -6.99
CA TYR A 16 -18.83 -3.57 -7.95
C TYR A 16 -17.84 -2.64 -8.65
N PHE A 17 -18.30 -1.46 -9.09
CA PHE A 17 -17.47 -0.46 -9.75
C PHE A 17 -16.36 0.07 -8.83
N SER A 18 -16.68 0.43 -7.58
CA SER A 18 -15.68 0.90 -6.62
C SER A 18 -14.63 -0.16 -6.29
N ASN A 19 -15.01 -1.45 -6.22
CA ASN A 19 -14.06 -2.53 -5.98
C ASN A 19 -13.16 -2.78 -7.19
N PHE A 20 -13.72 -2.67 -8.39
CA PHE A 20 -12.95 -2.72 -9.63
C PHE A 20 -11.94 -1.57 -9.72
N LEU A 21 -12.30 -0.36 -9.29
CA LEU A 21 -11.37 0.77 -9.22
C LEU A 21 -10.23 0.53 -8.22
N LEU A 22 -10.50 -0.08 -7.06
CA LEU A 22 -9.45 -0.47 -6.11
C LEU A 22 -8.50 -1.50 -6.73
N TRP A 23 -9.04 -2.48 -7.43
CA TRP A 23 -8.25 -3.50 -8.13
C TRP A 23 -7.40 -2.89 -9.25
N ALA A 24 -7.99 -2.01 -10.07
CA ALA A 24 -7.26 -1.26 -11.11
C ALA A 24 -6.16 -0.37 -10.51
N SER A 25 -6.43 0.30 -9.39
CA SER A 25 -5.43 1.11 -8.69
C SER A 25 -4.24 0.26 -8.22
N GLY A 26 -4.49 -0.98 -7.79
CA GLY A 26 -3.44 -1.95 -7.46
C GLY A 26 -2.51 -2.22 -8.63
N PHE A 27 -3.03 -2.44 -9.84
CA PHE A 27 -2.21 -2.66 -11.04
C PHE A 27 -1.39 -1.45 -11.43
N VAL A 28 -1.96 -0.25 -11.32
CA VAL A 28 -1.26 0.99 -11.61
C VAL A 28 -0.08 1.16 -10.64
N LEU A 29 -0.31 0.99 -9.33
CA LEU A 29 0.77 1.06 -8.34
C LEU A 29 1.82 -0.04 -8.56
N LEU A 30 1.43 -1.26 -8.92
CA LEU A 30 2.37 -2.35 -9.19
C LEU A 30 3.22 -2.03 -10.42
N SER A 31 2.62 -1.48 -11.47
CA SER A 31 3.31 -1.09 -12.70
C SER A 31 4.30 0.03 -12.41
N ILE A 32 3.92 1.05 -11.65
CA ILE A 32 4.82 2.13 -11.22
C ILE A 32 5.95 1.55 -10.37
N SER A 33 5.64 0.67 -9.40
CA SER A 33 6.66 0.05 -8.55
C SER A 33 7.66 -0.78 -9.38
N LEU A 34 7.18 -1.57 -10.33
CA LEU A 34 8.03 -2.35 -11.24
C LEU A 34 8.84 -1.44 -12.15
N TRP A 35 8.24 -0.37 -12.67
CA TRP A 35 8.95 0.62 -13.47
C TRP A 35 10.12 1.21 -12.69
N LEU A 36 9.89 1.63 -11.43
CA LEU A 36 10.97 2.14 -10.56
C LEU A 36 12.05 1.09 -10.26
N LEU A 37 11.74 -0.21 -10.27
CA LEU A 37 12.72 -1.28 -10.11
C LEU A 37 13.52 -1.56 -11.39
N LEU A 38 12.87 -1.49 -12.55
CA LEU A 38 13.44 -1.88 -13.84
C LEU A 38 14.18 -0.73 -14.52
N ASP A 39 13.89 0.53 -14.19
CA ASP A 39 14.48 1.68 -14.87
C ASP A 39 16.01 1.74 -14.60
N PRO A 40 16.86 1.52 -15.63
CA PRO A 40 18.31 1.51 -15.45
C PRO A 40 18.88 2.88 -15.04
N ALA A 41 18.13 3.97 -15.24
CA ALA A 41 18.51 5.31 -14.77
C ALA A 41 18.47 5.41 -13.23
N GLN A 42 17.60 4.66 -12.55
CA GLN A 42 17.58 4.55 -11.09
C GLN A 42 18.68 3.62 -10.59
N ASN A 43 19.02 2.52 -11.29
CA ASN A 43 20.19 1.71 -10.92
C ASN A 43 21.50 2.51 -10.99
N PHE A 44 21.68 3.35 -12.02
CA PHE A 44 22.86 4.22 -12.13
C PHE A 44 22.88 5.31 -11.05
N GLN A 45 21.72 5.90 -10.72
CA GLN A 45 21.63 6.83 -9.59
C GLN A 45 21.77 6.14 -8.23
N LEU A 46 21.37 4.89 -8.05
CA LEU A 46 21.62 4.15 -6.80
C LEU A 46 23.10 3.82 -6.61
N GLU A 47 23.85 3.61 -7.70
CA GLU A 47 25.29 3.40 -7.66
C GLU A 47 26.06 4.71 -7.44
N LEU A 48 25.57 5.85 -7.97
CA LEU A 48 26.09 7.20 -7.71
C LEU A 48 25.62 7.79 -6.35
N LEU A 49 24.44 7.41 -5.85
CA LEU A 49 23.88 7.75 -4.53
C LEU A 49 24.36 6.81 -3.42
N HIS A 50 25.23 5.83 -3.69
CA HIS A 50 26.00 5.20 -2.60
C HIS A 50 26.82 6.22 -1.78
N PHE A 51 26.96 7.45 -2.27
CA PHE A 51 27.51 8.59 -1.54
C PHE A 51 26.49 9.47 -0.81
N SER A 52 25.18 9.25 -0.97
CA SER A 52 24.14 10.00 -0.27
C SER A 52 23.29 9.04 0.56
N GLU A 53 23.36 9.24 1.87
CA GLU A 53 22.74 8.51 2.99
C GLU A 53 21.23 8.19 2.86
N ASN A 54 20.55 8.67 1.81
CA ASN A 54 19.12 8.53 1.57
C ASN A 54 18.74 7.36 0.63
N ALA A 55 19.72 6.67 0.02
CA ALA A 55 19.49 5.51 -0.85
C ALA A 55 18.71 4.32 -0.22
N PRO A 56 18.90 3.94 1.07
CA PRO A 56 18.17 2.80 1.63
C PRO A 56 16.67 3.09 1.82
N LEU A 57 16.30 4.33 2.11
CA LEU A 57 14.91 4.76 2.31
C LEU A 57 14.09 4.67 1.02
N LEU A 58 14.68 5.08 -0.11
CA LEU A 58 14.01 5.02 -1.41
C LEU A 58 13.72 3.56 -1.80
N LYS A 59 14.73 2.68 -1.68
CA LYS A 59 14.56 1.24 -1.95
C LYS A 59 13.51 0.60 -1.06
N PHE A 60 13.54 0.91 0.23
CA PHE A 60 12.56 0.41 1.19
C PHE A 60 11.14 0.90 0.86
N GLY A 61 10.99 2.18 0.50
CA GLY A 61 9.73 2.78 0.07
C GLY A 61 9.15 2.10 -1.16
N ILE A 62 9.97 1.78 -2.17
CA ILE A 62 9.51 1.10 -3.38
C ILE A 62 9.06 -0.35 -3.06
N TYR A 63 9.76 -1.04 -2.15
CA TYR A 63 9.36 -2.38 -1.71
C TYR A 63 8.02 -2.38 -0.96
N LEU A 64 7.77 -1.36 -0.13
CA LEU A 64 6.48 -1.14 0.51
C LEU A 64 5.38 -0.80 -0.49
N MET A 65 5.65 0.04 -1.50
CA MET A 65 4.71 0.31 -2.59
C MET A 65 4.34 -0.97 -3.36
N ALA A 66 5.33 -1.79 -3.71
CA ALA A 66 5.10 -3.07 -4.37
C ALA A 66 4.27 -4.04 -3.51
N GLY A 67 4.61 -4.14 -2.21
CA GLY A 67 3.88 -5.00 -1.26
C GLY A 67 2.42 -4.55 -1.08
N THR A 68 2.18 -3.26 -0.90
CA THR A 68 0.81 -2.71 -0.77
C THR A 68 0.00 -2.87 -2.06
N ALA A 69 0.63 -2.74 -3.23
CA ALA A 69 -0.02 -2.99 -4.52
C ALA A 69 -0.47 -4.45 -4.67
N LEU A 70 0.38 -5.41 -4.30
CA LEU A 70 0.03 -6.84 -4.32
C LEU A 70 -1.14 -7.16 -3.39
N LEU A 71 -1.13 -6.60 -2.17
CA LEU A 71 -2.22 -6.77 -1.20
C LEU A 71 -3.53 -6.18 -1.73
N MET A 72 -3.49 -5.00 -2.37
CA MET A 72 -4.69 -4.40 -2.99
C MET A 72 -5.23 -5.25 -4.14
N LEU A 73 -4.36 -5.86 -4.96
CA LEU A 73 -4.79 -6.78 -6.02
C LEU A 73 -5.46 -8.04 -5.46
N PHE A 74 -4.87 -8.63 -4.41
CA PHE A 74 -5.41 -9.82 -3.76
C PHE A 74 -6.76 -9.55 -3.10
N VAL A 75 -6.89 -8.43 -2.38
CA VAL A 75 -8.16 -8.03 -1.77
C VAL A 75 -9.21 -7.72 -2.84
N GLY A 76 -8.82 -7.09 -3.95
CA GLY A 76 -9.72 -6.82 -5.09
C GLY A 76 -10.24 -8.10 -5.77
N SER A 77 -9.40 -9.11 -5.97
CA SER A 77 -9.81 -10.38 -6.58
C SER A 77 -10.76 -11.18 -5.68
N VAL A 78 -10.49 -11.23 -4.37
CA VAL A 78 -11.41 -11.81 -3.37
C VAL A 78 -12.73 -11.04 -3.34
N GLY A 79 -12.67 -9.71 -3.50
CA GLY A 79 -13.83 -8.84 -3.61
C GLY A 79 -14.72 -9.13 -4.82
N CYS A 80 -14.13 -9.44 -5.98
CA CYS A 80 -14.90 -9.87 -7.16
C CYS A 80 -15.55 -11.24 -6.97
N VAL A 81 -14.88 -12.20 -6.34
CA VAL A 81 -15.46 -13.53 -6.03
C VAL A 81 -16.59 -13.42 -4.99
N GLY A 82 -16.43 -12.55 -4.01
CA GLY A 82 -17.44 -12.27 -2.98
C GLY A 82 -18.73 -11.67 -3.56
N ALA A 83 -18.64 -10.89 -4.64
CA ALA A 83 -19.81 -10.29 -5.28
C ALA A 83 -20.70 -11.30 -6.04
N VAL A 84 -20.17 -12.46 -6.42
CA VAL A 84 -20.90 -13.47 -7.22
C VAL A 84 -21.75 -14.41 -6.35
N LYS A 85 -21.42 -14.58 -5.06
CA LYS A 85 -22.23 -15.41 -4.14
C LYS A 85 -23.39 -14.61 -3.56
N LEU A 86 -24.54 -14.70 -4.23
CA LEU A 86 -25.80 -13.99 -4.00
C LEU A 86 -26.45 -14.29 -2.62
N GLU A 87 -25.84 -13.87 -1.51
CA GLU A 87 -26.44 -13.97 -0.18
C GLU A 87 -26.36 -12.65 0.60
N ARG A 88 -27.39 -12.38 1.39
CA ARG A 88 -27.66 -11.09 2.11
C ARG A 88 -26.62 -10.71 3.17
N PHE A 89 -25.55 -11.49 3.28
CA PHE A 89 -24.32 -11.18 4.02
C PHE A 89 -23.34 -10.30 3.21
N LEU A 90 -23.63 -10.07 1.92
CA LEU A 90 -22.77 -9.37 0.94
C LEU A 90 -22.36 -7.95 1.39
N LEU A 91 -23.27 -7.19 1.99
CA LEU A 91 -22.99 -5.82 2.45
C LEU A 91 -22.04 -5.84 3.66
N GLY A 92 -22.24 -6.82 4.55
CA GLY A 92 -21.43 -7.01 5.75
C GLY A 92 -20.01 -7.43 5.41
N SER A 93 -19.84 -8.42 4.54
CA SER A 93 -18.50 -8.85 4.09
C SER A 93 -17.77 -7.75 3.29
N PHE A 94 -18.49 -6.94 2.51
CA PHE A 94 -17.89 -5.84 1.76
C PHE A 94 -17.41 -4.69 2.64
N ILE A 95 -18.24 -4.26 3.61
CA ILE A 95 -17.84 -3.28 4.61
C ILE A 95 -16.67 -3.83 5.44
N LEU A 96 -16.70 -5.11 5.82
CA LEU A 96 -15.61 -5.76 6.55
C LEU A 96 -14.31 -5.79 5.72
N LEU A 97 -14.37 -6.14 4.44
CA LEU A 97 -13.22 -6.17 3.54
C LEU A 97 -12.61 -4.77 3.34
N LEU A 98 -13.45 -3.74 3.14
CA LEU A 98 -12.99 -2.35 3.04
C LEU A 98 -12.41 -1.85 4.36
N LEU A 99 -13.02 -2.22 5.50
CA LEU A 99 -12.53 -1.88 6.83
C LEU A 99 -11.16 -2.51 7.08
N ILE A 100 -10.98 -3.79 6.76
CA ILE A 100 -9.70 -4.50 6.87
C ILE A 100 -8.65 -3.86 5.95
N ALA A 101 -9.02 -3.50 4.72
CA ALA A 101 -8.12 -2.81 3.80
C ALA A 101 -7.70 -1.42 4.31
N LEU A 102 -8.63 -0.67 4.92
CA LEU A 102 -8.35 0.61 5.55
C LEU A 102 -7.41 0.45 6.75
N LEU A 103 -7.68 -0.52 7.63
CA LEU A 103 -6.82 -0.82 8.78
C LEU A 103 -5.42 -1.26 8.35
N ALA A 104 -5.31 -2.09 7.30
CA ALA A 104 -4.03 -2.50 6.75
C ALA A 104 -3.26 -1.32 6.16
N LYS A 105 -3.91 -0.45 5.37
CA LYS A 105 -3.29 0.77 4.83
C LYS A 105 -2.83 1.71 5.95
N LEU A 106 -3.67 1.94 6.95
CA LEU A 106 -3.33 2.75 8.12
C LEU A 106 -2.16 2.16 8.88
N GLY A 107 -2.13 0.84 9.08
CA GLY A 107 -1.02 0.14 9.72
C GLY A 107 0.30 0.32 8.97
N VAL A 108 0.29 0.16 7.64
CA VAL A 108 1.48 0.40 6.81
C VAL A 108 1.95 1.86 6.88
N VAL A 109 1.02 2.82 6.81
CA VAL A 109 1.35 4.25 6.92
C VAL A 109 1.94 4.57 8.29
N LEU A 110 1.33 4.07 9.37
CA LEU A 110 1.79 4.29 10.74
C LEU A 110 3.21 3.72 10.93
N LEU A 111 3.43 2.49 10.45
CA LEU A 111 4.71 1.80 10.55
C LEU A 111 5.79 2.52 9.73
N CYS A 112 5.44 3.03 8.55
CA CYS A 112 6.33 3.84 7.72
C CYS A 112 6.75 5.14 8.43
N ILE A 113 5.79 5.86 9.03
CA ILE A 113 6.07 7.09 9.80
C ILE A 113 6.99 6.79 10.99
N LEU A 114 6.70 5.75 11.77
CA LEU A 114 7.52 5.34 12.92
C LEU A 114 8.94 4.94 12.51
N TYR A 115 9.08 4.27 11.37
CA TYR A 115 10.40 3.91 10.86
C TYR A 115 11.19 5.13 10.42
N GLN A 116 10.54 6.07 9.73
CA GLN A 116 11.16 7.33 9.31
C GLN A 116 11.62 8.17 10.50
N THR A 117 10.82 8.27 11.56
CA THR A 117 11.21 9.03 12.76
C THR A 117 12.38 8.39 13.49
N LYS A 118 12.40 7.05 13.62
CA LYS A 118 13.53 6.32 14.21
C LYS A 118 14.83 6.50 13.41
N PHE A 119 14.74 6.40 12.08
CA PHE A 119 15.90 6.60 11.21
C PHE A 119 16.46 8.02 11.32
N SER A 120 15.60 9.04 11.35
CA SER A 120 16.04 10.44 11.47
C SER A 120 16.74 10.75 12.80
N ASP A 121 16.33 10.11 13.90
CA ASP A 121 16.87 10.33 15.24
C ASP A 121 18.29 9.73 15.38
N GLU A 122 18.48 8.48 14.95
CA GLU A 122 19.79 7.81 14.98
C GLU A 122 20.81 8.56 14.13
N ASN A 123 20.37 8.98 12.95
CA ASN A 123 21.23 9.69 12.02
C ASN A 123 21.67 11.04 12.60
N MET A 124 20.74 11.85 13.13
CA MET A 124 21.09 13.13 13.76
C MET A 124 22.10 12.97 14.92
N SER A 125 21.92 11.94 15.77
CA SER A 125 22.83 11.67 16.89
C SER A 125 24.25 11.32 16.42
N ASN A 126 24.38 10.50 15.38
CA ASN A 126 25.67 10.15 14.79
C ASN A 126 26.43 11.38 14.28
N TYR A 127 25.74 12.30 13.61
CA TYR A 127 26.34 13.54 13.11
C TYR A 127 26.87 14.42 14.25
N LEU A 128 26.10 14.59 15.32
CA LEU A 128 26.52 15.35 16.50
C LEU A 128 27.75 14.72 17.18
N SER A 129 27.78 13.40 17.29
CA SER A 129 28.91 12.68 17.88
C SER A 129 30.20 12.83 17.06
N ASN A 130 30.11 12.78 15.72
CA ASN A 130 31.25 12.97 14.82
C ASN A 130 31.81 14.39 14.90
N ILE A 131 30.94 15.41 14.95
CA ILE A 131 31.38 16.82 15.11
C ILE A 131 32.05 17.03 16.47
N SER A 132 31.53 16.42 17.55
CA SER A 132 32.15 16.51 18.88
C SER A 132 33.49 15.78 18.95
N LYS A 133 33.69 14.73 18.16
CA LYS A 133 34.91 13.91 18.16
C LYS A 133 36.02 14.47 17.27
N ASN A 134 35.67 15.29 16.28
CA ASN A 134 36.62 15.97 15.40
C ASN A 134 37.10 17.33 15.97
N ARG A 135 36.71 17.67 17.21
CA ARG A 135 37.21 18.82 17.97
C ARG A 135 38.04 18.35 19.15
#